data_AF-A0A2M7RFN0-F1
#
_entry.id   AF-A0A2M7RFN0-F1
#
_cell.length_a   1.000
_cell.length_b   1.000
_cell.length_c   1.000
_cell.angle_alpha   90.00
_cell.angle_beta   90.00
_cell.angle_gamma   90.00
#
_symmetry.space_group_name_H-M   'P 1'
#
loop_
_entity.id
_entity.type
_entity.pdbx_description
1 polymer ?
#
loop_
_entity_poly.entity_id
_entity_poly.type
_entity_poly.pdbx_seq_one_letter_code
_entity_poly.pdbx_strand_id
1 'polypeptide(L)'
;MEGKPLSELANSLISVFDEEVPETRDRKISVNPVVSKVASIYEKVRNAMDYRDQEVILRAAIERILKRRTLFGGVAKTIAEPLVRELVWARYFPDESVSESMTARVEERIDLYIKLRHEILAKHSIISEKSLNEWIYHLMSSDVEHTLCPRKKKEYMSNFMFRVMRDNITIIDEGEQQKDIQVFIAVHKSYAKDDLAMLRFHLFNQFLGKLTAENLPKVIENFPEGYREINNQLNYPRKDKIFNYIKDKTVIFFVLEDFLNIGKGGIKQLINDDGEFRRIIYSICEARYAGIASKVRTAIFRSIIFLLLTKALFALSIEGTFESIFYGRVLWTAILINIVVPPLLMAALGFSIKTPDRENSKKIFNYIRAILLSGDPKLANQLSIKTKPDKMKPLLNTIFSFLWIITFFLVFGIIFYVLNRFSFNPLSMFVFVFFLAIVSFLAYRINQVAKIYSIEPRKNVMTSVTDFLFIPFVTVGRKLTDGISQINVFLFLLDFVIEAPFKGLFSFFEQWFLFLQNKREELE
;
A
#
# COMPACT_ATOMS: atom_id res chain seq x y z
N MET A 1 32.70 3.25 -31.51
CA MET A 1 32.76 3.34 -30.04
C MET A 1 31.97 2.18 -29.49
N GLU A 2 32.65 1.15 -28.98
CA GLU A 2 31.97 0.05 -28.29
C GLU A 2 31.32 0.62 -27.01
N GLY A 3 30.01 0.44 -26.88
CA GLY A 3 29.26 0.90 -25.70
C GLY A 3 29.70 0.16 -24.44
N LYS A 4 29.51 0.76 -23.26
CA LYS A 4 29.80 0.09 -21.99
C LYS A 4 28.98 -1.21 -21.90
N PRO A 5 29.58 -2.36 -21.51
CA PRO A 5 28.85 -3.61 -21.41
C PRO A 5 27.82 -3.51 -20.30
N LEU A 6 26.53 -3.61 -20.66
CA LEU A 6 25.42 -3.72 -19.71
C LEU A 6 25.35 -5.14 -19.15
N SER A 7 24.86 -5.28 -17.91
CA SER A 7 24.59 -6.62 -17.36
C SER A 7 23.51 -7.33 -18.18
N GLU A 8 23.53 -8.67 -18.19
CA GLU A 8 22.53 -9.48 -18.89
C GLU A 8 21.10 -9.15 -18.40
N LEU A 9 20.94 -9.00 -17.08
CA LEU A 9 19.70 -8.59 -16.45
C LEU A 9 19.22 -7.21 -16.90
N ALA A 10 20.14 -6.24 -17.04
CA ALA A 10 19.81 -4.90 -17.51
C ALA A 10 19.39 -4.91 -18.98
N ASN A 11 20.03 -5.71 -19.83
CA ASN A 11 19.64 -5.85 -21.24
C ASN A 11 18.21 -6.41 -21.39
N SER A 12 17.86 -7.45 -20.62
CA SER A 12 16.48 -8.00 -20.64
C SER A 12 15.44 -7.02 -20.11
N LEU A 13 15.79 -6.18 -19.13
CA LEU A 13 14.89 -5.16 -18.62
C LEU A 13 14.66 -4.05 -19.65
N ILE A 14 15.74 -3.57 -20.28
CA ILE A 14 15.70 -2.48 -21.26
C ILE A 14 14.86 -2.86 -22.48
N SER A 15 15.00 -4.09 -22.99
CA SER A 15 14.23 -4.54 -24.17
C SER A 15 12.72 -4.44 -23.96
N VAL A 16 12.21 -4.75 -22.76
CA VAL A 16 10.78 -4.64 -22.45
C VAL A 16 10.30 -3.19 -22.36
N PHE A 17 11.18 -2.27 -21.96
CA PHE A 17 10.83 -0.86 -21.89
C PHE A 17 10.85 -0.18 -23.26
N ASP A 18 11.66 -0.69 -24.20
CA ASP A 18 11.76 -0.26 -25.60
C ASP A 18 10.68 -0.87 -26.51
N GLU A 19 10.00 -1.95 -26.11
CA GLU A 19 8.88 -2.52 -26.85
C GLU A 19 7.68 -1.54 -26.92
N GLU A 20 7.21 -1.26 -28.15
CA GLU A 20 5.92 -0.64 -28.41
C GLU A 20 4.80 -1.66 -28.25
N VAL A 21 3.74 -1.30 -27.52
CA VAL A 21 2.58 -2.16 -27.35
C VAL A 21 1.71 -2.05 -28.61
N PRO A 22 1.49 -3.14 -29.38
CA PRO A 22 0.64 -3.08 -30.55
C PRO A 22 -0.82 -2.84 -30.16
N GLU A 23 -1.51 -1.96 -30.91
CA GLU A 23 -2.94 -1.75 -30.77
C GLU A 23 -3.72 -2.96 -31.31
N THR A 24 -4.60 -3.53 -30.48
CA THR A 24 -5.50 -4.62 -30.87
C THR A 24 -6.72 -4.08 -31.62
N ARG A 25 -7.02 -4.68 -32.78
CA ARG A 25 -8.18 -4.38 -33.63
C ARG A 25 -9.37 -5.30 -33.31
N ASP A 26 -9.87 -5.24 -32.08
CA ASP A 26 -11.08 -5.96 -31.67
C ASP A 26 -12.27 -5.00 -31.48
N ARG A 27 -13.50 -5.52 -31.57
CA ARG A 27 -14.72 -4.80 -31.15
C ARG A 27 -14.67 -4.53 -29.65
N LYS A 28 -14.96 -3.28 -29.28
CA LYS A 28 -14.72 -2.76 -27.93
C LYS A 28 -16.03 -2.37 -27.26
N ILE A 29 -16.08 -2.50 -25.94
CA ILE A 29 -17.24 -2.11 -25.14
C ILE A 29 -17.29 -0.58 -25.06
N SER A 30 -18.35 0.01 -25.60
CA SER A 30 -18.67 1.44 -25.49
C SER A 30 -19.75 1.62 -24.43
N VAL A 31 -19.59 2.59 -23.53
CA VAL A 31 -20.59 2.90 -22.49
C VAL A 31 -21.16 4.30 -22.67
N ASN A 32 -22.35 4.53 -22.11
CA ASN A 32 -22.97 5.86 -22.19
C ASN A 32 -22.16 6.91 -21.37
N PRO A 33 -21.75 8.05 -21.99
CA PRO A 33 -20.93 9.07 -21.33
C PRO A 33 -21.57 9.70 -20.09
N VAL A 34 -22.90 9.83 -20.05
CA VAL A 34 -23.64 10.42 -18.93
C VAL A 34 -23.62 9.47 -17.72
N VAL A 35 -23.88 8.18 -17.96
CA VAL A 35 -23.82 7.14 -16.93
C VAL A 35 -22.40 7.02 -16.38
N SER A 36 -21.38 7.03 -17.25
CA SER A 36 -19.96 7.03 -16.87
C SER A 36 -19.58 8.23 -15.99
N LYS A 37 -20.09 9.44 -16.28
CA LYS A 37 -19.82 10.62 -15.46
C LYS A 37 -20.32 10.46 -14.03
N VAL A 38 -21.57 10.01 -13.84
CA VAL A 38 -22.16 9.81 -12.51
C VAL A 38 -21.48 8.65 -11.76
N ALA A 39 -21.25 7.52 -12.43
CA ALA A 39 -20.57 6.38 -11.84
C ALA A 39 -19.14 6.73 -11.38
N SER A 40 -18.40 7.54 -12.16
CA SER A 40 -17.06 7.99 -11.78
C SER A 40 -17.03 8.91 -10.56
N ILE A 41 -18.09 9.72 -10.33
CA ILE A 41 -18.19 10.57 -9.14
C ILE A 41 -18.42 9.71 -7.91
N TYR A 42 -19.34 8.75 -7.99
CA TYR A 42 -19.58 7.80 -6.91
C TYR A 42 -18.29 7.04 -6.54
N GLU A 43 -17.57 6.55 -7.54
CA GLU A 43 -16.33 5.80 -7.31
C GLU A 43 -15.24 6.65 -6.66
N LYS A 44 -15.12 7.93 -7.04
CA LYS A 44 -14.18 8.86 -6.38
C LYS A 44 -14.53 9.09 -4.91
N VAL A 45 -15.81 9.22 -4.57
CA VAL A 45 -16.26 9.35 -3.17
C VAL A 45 -15.93 8.09 -2.40
N ARG A 46 -16.22 6.91 -2.96
CA ARG A 46 -15.90 5.62 -2.33
C ARG A 46 -14.41 5.44 -2.07
N ASN A 47 -13.57 5.75 -3.06
CA ASN A 47 -12.12 5.63 -2.96
C ASN A 47 -11.50 6.65 -1.99
N ALA A 48 -12.13 7.80 -1.79
CA ALA A 48 -11.69 8.76 -0.78
C ALA A 48 -11.96 8.25 0.66
N MET A 49 -12.94 7.36 0.84
CA MET A 49 -13.29 6.77 2.13
C MET A 49 -12.45 5.53 2.48
N ASP A 50 -11.99 4.79 1.47
CA ASP A 50 -11.12 3.61 1.65
C ASP A 50 -9.66 3.99 1.43
N TYR A 51 -8.88 4.08 2.50
CA TYR A 51 -7.48 4.49 2.43
C TYR A 51 -6.62 3.34 1.87
N ARG A 52 -6.55 3.21 0.54
CA ARG A 52 -5.71 2.23 -0.18
C ARG A 52 -4.69 2.90 -1.09
N ASP A 53 -3.59 2.19 -1.34
CA ASP A 53 -2.63 2.57 -2.38
C ASP A 53 -3.29 2.51 -3.76
N GLN A 54 -2.91 3.41 -4.68
CA GLN A 54 -3.56 3.57 -5.99
C GLN A 54 -3.55 2.27 -6.81
N GLU A 55 -2.48 1.50 -6.64
CA GLU A 55 -2.21 0.24 -7.33
C GLU A 55 -3.12 -0.90 -6.90
N VAL A 56 -3.81 -0.75 -5.76
CA VAL A 56 -4.72 -1.74 -5.16
C VAL A 56 -6.18 -1.42 -5.48
N ILE A 57 -6.49 -0.18 -5.88
CA ILE A 57 -7.87 0.30 -6.04
C ILE A 57 -8.65 -0.56 -7.05
N LEU A 58 -8.05 -0.86 -8.22
CA LEU A 58 -8.70 -1.68 -9.25
C LEU A 58 -9.04 -3.08 -8.73
N ARG A 59 -8.06 -3.79 -8.15
CA ARG A 59 -8.25 -5.11 -7.54
C ARG A 59 -9.37 -5.12 -6.51
N ALA A 60 -9.37 -4.12 -5.63
CA ALA A 60 -10.35 -3.99 -4.57
C ALA A 60 -11.75 -3.73 -5.12
N ALA A 61 -11.87 -2.92 -6.18
CA ALA A 61 -13.13 -2.72 -6.89
C ALA A 61 -13.63 -4.02 -7.52
N ILE A 62 -12.75 -4.78 -8.20
CA ILE A 62 -13.06 -6.11 -8.76
C ILE A 62 -13.54 -7.05 -7.64
N GLU A 63 -12.82 -7.15 -6.54
CA GLU A 63 -13.18 -8.01 -5.40
C GLU A 63 -14.56 -7.68 -4.83
N ARG A 64 -14.88 -6.39 -4.66
CA ARG A 64 -16.17 -5.91 -4.18
C ARG A 64 -17.31 -6.23 -5.15
N ILE A 65 -17.11 -5.98 -6.44
CA ILE A 65 -18.12 -6.30 -7.47
C ILE A 65 -18.35 -7.82 -7.52
N LEU A 66 -17.29 -8.62 -7.47
CA LEU A 66 -17.37 -10.08 -7.42
C LEU A 66 -18.17 -10.54 -6.20
N LYS A 67 -17.80 -10.11 -4.99
CA LYS A 67 -18.52 -10.44 -3.75
C LYS A 67 -20.00 -10.09 -3.84
N ARG A 68 -20.33 -8.89 -4.33
CA ARG A 68 -21.72 -8.48 -4.48
C ARG A 68 -22.49 -9.39 -5.43
N ARG A 69 -21.91 -9.76 -6.56
CA ARG A 69 -22.59 -10.53 -7.61
C ARG A 69 -22.69 -12.03 -7.30
N THR A 70 -21.73 -12.58 -6.58
CA THR A 70 -21.76 -14.00 -6.14
C THR A 70 -22.72 -14.24 -4.98
N LEU A 71 -23.02 -13.23 -4.14
CA LEU A 71 -24.00 -13.34 -3.05
C LEU A 71 -25.41 -13.71 -3.55
N PHE A 72 -25.75 -13.36 -4.79
CA PHE A 72 -27.04 -13.65 -5.40
C PHE A 72 -27.06 -14.94 -6.24
N GLY A 73 -26.05 -15.82 -6.09
CA GLY A 73 -25.99 -17.09 -6.81
C GLY A 73 -25.66 -16.96 -8.30
N GLY A 74 -24.98 -15.89 -8.71
CA GLY A 74 -24.58 -15.68 -10.11
C GLY A 74 -23.64 -16.77 -10.63
N VAL A 75 -23.85 -17.17 -11.88
CA VAL A 75 -22.93 -18.03 -12.65
C VAL A 75 -21.89 -17.13 -13.34
N ALA A 76 -20.70 -17.63 -13.66
CA ALA A 76 -19.63 -16.84 -14.28
C ALA A 76 -20.11 -15.94 -15.43
N LYS A 77 -20.92 -16.50 -16.34
CA LYS A 77 -21.55 -15.77 -17.45
C LYS A 77 -22.35 -14.54 -17.03
N THR A 78 -23.11 -14.63 -15.94
CA THR A 78 -23.93 -13.50 -15.45
C THR A 78 -23.13 -12.51 -14.62
N ILE A 79 -21.86 -12.80 -14.32
CA ILE A 79 -20.97 -11.94 -13.53
C ILE A 79 -19.99 -11.19 -14.43
N ALA A 80 -19.38 -11.86 -15.42
CA ALA A 80 -18.25 -11.35 -16.19
C ALA A 80 -18.56 -10.07 -16.97
N GLU A 81 -19.58 -10.09 -17.84
CA GLU A 81 -19.93 -8.92 -18.64
C GLU A 81 -20.34 -7.73 -17.76
N PRO A 82 -21.25 -7.89 -16.76
CA PRO A 82 -21.59 -6.77 -15.89
C PRO A 82 -20.42 -6.26 -15.05
N LEU A 83 -19.50 -7.12 -14.64
CA LEU A 83 -18.27 -6.71 -13.94
C LEU A 83 -17.41 -5.81 -14.83
N VAL A 84 -17.11 -6.24 -16.05
CA VAL A 84 -16.31 -5.44 -16.99
C VAL A 84 -16.98 -4.09 -17.27
N ARG A 85 -18.29 -4.11 -17.54
CA ARG A 85 -19.08 -2.90 -17.80
C ARG A 85 -19.06 -1.91 -16.64
N GLU A 86 -19.18 -2.40 -15.41
CA GLU A 86 -19.08 -1.56 -14.22
C GLU A 86 -17.70 -0.92 -14.04
N LEU A 87 -16.63 -1.62 -14.42
CA LEU A 87 -15.27 -1.09 -14.36
C LEU A 87 -15.06 0.02 -15.40
N VAL A 88 -15.62 -0.13 -16.60
CA VAL A 88 -15.61 0.91 -17.64
C VAL A 88 -16.43 2.13 -17.20
N TRP A 89 -17.64 1.94 -16.65
CA TRP A 89 -18.44 3.06 -16.09
C TRP A 89 -17.71 3.82 -14.99
N ALA A 90 -17.00 3.12 -14.12
CA ALA A 90 -16.22 3.72 -13.04
C ALA A 90 -14.92 4.39 -13.52
N ARG A 91 -14.61 4.34 -14.83
CA ARG A 91 -13.40 4.88 -15.47
C ARG A 91 -12.10 4.25 -14.98
N TYR A 92 -12.15 2.98 -14.58
CA TYR A 92 -10.94 2.18 -14.39
C TYR A 92 -10.24 1.87 -15.71
N PHE A 93 -11.02 1.83 -16.79
CA PHE A 93 -10.58 1.64 -18.16
C PHE A 93 -11.11 2.78 -19.02
N PRO A 94 -10.37 3.25 -20.03
CA PRO A 94 -10.91 4.14 -21.05
C PRO A 94 -12.14 3.55 -21.72
N ASP A 95 -13.02 4.41 -22.22
CA ASP A 95 -14.13 3.96 -23.05
C ASP A 95 -13.58 3.23 -24.28
N GLU A 96 -14.26 2.18 -24.73
CA GLU A 96 -13.79 1.36 -25.84
C GLU A 96 -12.34 0.90 -25.66
N SER A 97 -11.97 0.40 -24.48
CA SER A 97 -10.65 -0.20 -24.29
C SER A 97 -10.68 -1.69 -23.97
N VAL A 98 -11.83 -2.24 -23.57
CA VAL A 98 -11.99 -3.66 -23.24
C VAL A 98 -12.78 -4.34 -24.35
N SER A 99 -12.21 -5.40 -24.93
CA SER A 99 -12.83 -6.18 -26.00
C SER A 99 -13.78 -7.25 -25.46
N GLU A 100 -14.72 -7.70 -26.29
CA GLU A 100 -15.57 -8.86 -25.97
C GLU A 100 -14.75 -10.13 -25.72
N SER A 101 -13.64 -10.31 -26.46
CA SER A 101 -12.69 -11.40 -26.26
C SER A 101 -12.07 -11.39 -24.86
N MET A 102 -11.84 -10.20 -24.29
CA MET A 102 -11.34 -10.06 -22.93
C MET A 102 -12.42 -10.41 -21.89
N THR A 103 -13.68 -10.03 -22.14
CA THR A 103 -14.81 -10.40 -21.28
C THR A 103 -15.00 -11.91 -21.22
N ALA A 104 -14.88 -12.62 -22.34
CA ALA A 104 -14.93 -14.08 -22.39
C ALA A 104 -13.79 -14.72 -21.58
N ARG A 105 -12.58 -14.15 -21.64
CA ARG A 105 -11.45 -14.60 -20.80
C ARG A 105 -11.74 -14.38 -19.31
N VAL A 106 -12.31 -13.24 -18.94
CA VAL A 106 -12.71 -12.96 -17.55
C VAL A 106 -13.76 -13.96 -17.07
N GLU A 107 -14.74 -14.30 -17.92
CA GLU A 107 -15.74 -15.34 -17.63
C GLU A 107 -15.08 -16.69 -17.31
N GLU A 108 -14.15 -17.13 -18.16
CA GLU A 108 -13.41 -18.38 -17.95
C GLU A 108 -12.65 -18.37 -16.61
N ARG A 109 -11.98 -17.26 -16.27
CA ARG A 109 -11.27 -17.15 -14.99
C ARG A 109 -12.23 -17.25 -13.81
N ILE A 110 -13.37 -16.53 -13.85
CA ILE A 110 -14.37 -16.57 -12.78
C ILE A 110 -14.93 -17.98 -12.60
N ASP A 111 -15.25 -18.68 -13.70
CA ASP A 111 -15.78 -20.04 -13.67
C ASP A 111 -14.81 -21.03 -13.00
N LEU A 112 -13.51 -20.94 -13.32
CA LEU A 112 -12.47 -21.79 -12.71
C LEU A 112 -12.41 -21.61 -11.19
N TYR A 113 -12.50 -20.38 -10.68
CA TYR A 113 -12.46 -20.14 -9.23
C TYR A 113 -13.75 -20.53 -8.52
N ILE A 114 -14.91 -20.39 -9.17
CA ILE A 114 -16.19 -20.89 -8.64
C ILE A 114 -16.15 -22.42 -8.52
N LYS A 115 -15.67 -23.11 -9.57
CA LYS A 115 -15.48 -24.57 -9.55
C LYS A 115 -14.48 -25.00 -8.48
N LEU A 116 -13.33 -24.34 -8.39
CA LEU A 116 -12.32 -24.61 -7.36
C LEU A 116 -12.92 -24.49 -5.95
N ARG A 117 -13.69 -23.44 -5.68
CA ARG A 117 -14.40 -23.25 -4.40
C ARG A 117 -15.33 -24.43 -4.11
N HIS A 118 -16.18 -24.79 -5.06
CA HIS A 118 -17.18 -25.84 -4.89
C HIS A 118 -16.52 -27.18 -4.57
N GLU A 119 -15.49 -27.54 -5.33
CA GLU A 119 -14.74 -28.78 -5.15
C GLU A 119 -13.98 -28.83 -3.82
N ILE A 120 -13.37 -27.73 -3.38
CA ILE A 120 -12.69 -27.68 -2.08
C ILE A 120 -13.70 -27.84 -0.94
N LEU A 121 -14.86 -27.18 -0.99
CA LEU A 121 -15.90 -27.33 0.03
C LEU A 121 -16.44 -28.77 0.10
N ALA A 122 -16.56 -29.43 -1.05
CA ALA A 122 -17.03 -30.81 -1.13
C ALA A 122 -15.99 -31.83 -0.62
N LYS A 123 -14.70 -31.62 -0.93
CA LYS A 123 -13.63 -32.59 -0.66
C LYS A 123 -12.84 -32.33 0.62
N HIS A 124 -12.84 -31.11 1.14
CA HIS A 124 -11.98 -30.71 2.25
C HIS A 124 -12.73 -29.87 3.30
N SER A 125 -12.76 -30.36 4.54
CA SER A 125 -13.37 -29.66 5.69
C SER A 125 -12.37 -28.92 6.58
N ILE A 126 -11.10 -28.86 6.18
CA ILE A 126 -9.98 -28.31 6.99
C ILE A 126 -10.05 -26.78 7.10
N ILE A 127 -10.59 -26.11 6.07
CA ILE A 127 -10.63 -24.65 5.97
C ILE A 127 -12.06 -24.21 6.22
N SER A 128 -12.26 -23.24 7.12
CA SER A 128 -13.60 -22.68 7.35
C SER A 128 -14.16 -22.08 6.07
N GLU A 129 -15.46 -22.22 5.83
CA GLU A 129 -16.10 -21.67 4.63
C GLU A 129 -15.82 -20.16 4.47
N LYS A 130 -15.86 -19.41 5.57
CA LYS A 130 -15.53 -17.99 5.57
C LYS A 130 -14.10 -17.71 5.06
N SER A 131 -13.11 -18.45 5.58
CA SER A 131 -11.71 -18.29 5.17
C SER A 131 -11.49 -18.71 3.73
N LEU A 132 -12.13 -19.80 3.28
CA LEU A 132 -12.05 -20.25 1.90
C LEU A 132 -12.67 -19.21 0.95
N ASN A 133 -13.86 -18.69 1.27
CA ASN A 133 -14.52 -17.67 0.47
C ASN A 133 -13.63 -16.43 0.32
N GLU A 134 -13.04 -15.94 1.42
CA GLU A 134 -12.07 -14.83 1.38
C GLU A 134 -10.91 -15.12 0.43
N TRP A 135 -10.32 -16.31 0.53
CA TRP A 135 -9.22 -16.73 -0.34
C TRP A 135 -9.61 -16.80 -1.81
N ILE A 136 -10.76 -17.40 -2.12
CA ILE A 136 -11.26 -17.49 -3.49
C ILE A 136 -11.49 -16.10 -4.07
N TYR A 137 -12.07 -15.16 -3.32
CA TYR A 137 -12.21 -13.77 -3.79
C TYR A 137 -10.87 -13.07 -3.99
N HIS A 138 -9.89 -13.30 -3.11
CA HIS A 138 -8.55 -12.73 -3.26
C HIS A 138 -7.86 -13.24 -4.53
N LEU A 139 -7.87 -14.55 -4.77
CA LEU A 139 -7.27 -15.16 -5.95
C LEU A 139 -8.00 -14.74 -7.23
N MET A 140 -9.34 -14.84 -7.24
CA MET A 140 -10.17 -14.51 -8.39
C MET A 140 -10.06 -13.03 -8.77
N SER A 141 -10.12 -12.11 -7.81
CA SER A 141 -10.00 -10.67 -8.11
C SER A 141 -8.63 -10.29 -8.66
N SER A 142 -7.56 -10.88 -8.12
CA SER A 142 -6.19 -10.65 -8.57
C SER A 142 -5.95 -11.18 -9.99
N ASP A 143 -6.48 -12.37 -10.30
CA ASP A 143 -6.34 -12.96 -11.62
C ASP A 143 -7.16 -12.24 -12.70
N VAL A 144 -8.37 -11.78 -12.33
CA VAL A 144 -9.18 -10.92 -13.21
C VAL A 144 -8.48 -9.59 -13.48
N GLU A 145 -7.85 -8.97 -12.47
CA GLU A 145 -7.02 -7.77 -12.69
C GLU A 145 -5.85 -8.05 -13.63
N HIS A 146 -5.08 -9.12 -13.43
CA HIS A 146 -3.97 -9.49 -14.32
C HIS A 146 -4.43 -9.79 -15.74
N THR A 147 -5.65 -10.30 -15.90
CA THR A 147 -6.26 -10.55 -17.21
C THR A 147 -6.63 -9.25 -17.91
N LEU A 148 -7.27 -8.32 -17.19
CA LEU A 148 -7.76 -7.05 -17.74
C LEU A 148 -6.67 -5.99 -17.93
N CYS A 149 -5.67 -5.95 -17.04
CA CYS A 149 -4.64 -4.92 -16.99
C CYS A 149 -3.25 -5.53 -16.73
N PRO A 150 -2.65 -6.21 -17.73
CA PRO A 150 -1.34 -6.82 -17.56
C PRO A 150 -0.26 -5.74 -17.40
N ARG A 151 0.37 -5.68 -16.23
CA ARG A 151 1.40 -4.68 -15.91
C ARG A 151 2.81 -5.18 -16.23
N LYS A 152 3.06 -5.57 -17.49
CA LYS A 152 4.34 -6.18 -17.93
C LYS A 152 5.56 -5.42 -17.41
N LYS A 153 5.70 -4.12 -17.72
CA LYS A 153 6.87 -3.31 -17.29
C LYS A 153 7.12 -3.38 -15.77
N LYS A 154 6.05 -3.37 -14.98
CA LYS A 154 6.11 -3.45 -13.53
C LYS A 154 6.50 -4.84 -13.04
N GLU A 155 5.98 -5.91 -13.65
CA GLU A 155 6.39 -7.29 -13.38
C GLU A 155 7.87 -7.52 -13.69
N TYR A 156 8.35 -7.04 -14.83
CA TYR A 156 9.77 -7.14 -15.20
C TYR A 156 10.67 -6.34 -14.24
N MET A 157 10.24 -5.15 -13.80
CA MET A 157 10.98 -4.40 -12.79
C MET A 157 10.98 -5.10 -11.42
N SER A 158 9.85 -5.69 -11.00
CA SER A 158 9.79 -6.51 -9.77
C SER A 158 10.73 -7.70 -9.85
N ASN A 159 10.77 -8.42 -10.98
CA ASN A 159 11.67 -9.54 -11.20
C ASN A 159 13.13 -9.12 -11.22
N PHE A 160 13.43 -7.97 -11.85
CA PHE A 160 14.76 -7.38 -11.85
C PHE A 160 15.21 -7.02 -10.43
N MET A 161 14.34 -6.32 -9.68
CA MET A 161 14.57 -5.96 -8.29
C MET A 161 14.76 -7.20 -7.41
N PHE A 162 13.95 -8.24 -7.58
CA PHE A 162 14.11 -9.52 -6.89
C PHE A 162 15.50 -10.09 -7.10
N ARG A 163 15.96 -10.21 -8.35
CA ARG A 163 17.29 -10.75 -8.68
C ARG A 163 18.42 -9.92 -8.05
N VAL A 164 18.35 -8.59 -8.14
CA VAL A 164 19.35 -7.69 -7.52
C VAL A 164 19.36 -7.80 -6.00
N MET A 165 18.19 -7.90 -5.36
CA MET A 165 18.08 -7.88 -3.90
C MET A 165 18.38 -9.23 -3.26
N ARG A 166 18.13 -10.34 -3.95
CA ARG A 166 18.31 -11.71 -3.44
C ARG A 166 19.73 -11.97 -2.94
N ASP A 167 20.73 -11.53 -3.68
CA ASP A 167 22.14 -11.81 -3.37
C ASP A 167 22.71 -10.87 -2.28
N ASN A 168 21.94 -9.85 -1.90
CA ASN A 168 22.27 -8.91 -0.83
C ASN A 168 21.69 -9.32 0.54
N ILE A 169 20.96 -10.43 0.59
CA ILE A 169 20.29 -10.95 1.79
C ILE A 169 20.77 -12.37 2.04
N THR A 170 21.05 -12.71 3.29
CA THR A 170 21.43 -14.04 3.73
C THR A 170 20.67 -14.41 4.99
N ILE A 171 20.00 -15.56 4.96
CA ILE A 171 19.36 -16.17 6.13
C ILE A 171 20.24 -17.34 6.56
N ILE A 172 20.93 -17.21 7.70
CA ILE A 172 22.03 -18.12 8.08
C ILE A 172 21.53 -19.55 8.35
N ASP A 173 20.33 -19.67 8.93
CA ASP A 173 19.77 -20.90 9.48
C ASP A 173 18.68 -21.53 8.61
N GLU A 174 18.48 -21.05 7.39
CA GLU A 174 17.45 -21.55 6.45
C GLU A 174 18.01 -21.71 5.04
N GLY A 175 17.29 -22.47 4.20
CA GLY A 175 17.68 -22.70 2.82
C GLY A 175 17.44 -21.50 1.89
N GLU A 176 18.11 -21.52 0.74
CA GLU A 176 17.99 -20.51 -0.32
C GLU A 176 16.53 -20.29 -0.78
N GLN A 177 15.73 -21.35 -0.86
CA GLN A 177 14.31 -21.26 -1.24
C GLN A 177 13.50 -20.36 -0.29
N GLN A 178 13.74 -20.47 1.02
CA GLN A 178 13.03 -19.67 2.02
C GLN A 178 13.40 -18.20 1.90
N LYS A 179 14.69 -17.92 1.72
CA LYS A 179 15.18 -16.58 1.42
C LYS A 179 14.49 -16.02 0.18
N ASP A 180 14.47 -16.76 -0.92
CA ASP A 180 13.93 -16.32 -2.19
C ASP A 180 12.44 -15.95 -2.08
N ILE A 181 11.64 -16.78 -1.41
CA ILE A 181 10.22 -16.48 -1.17
C ILE A 181 10.07 -15.18 -0.36
N GLN A 182 10.87 -14.99 0.69
CA GLN A 182 10.77 -13.81 1.55
C GLN A 182 11.24 -12.53 0.84
N VAL A 183 12.28 -12.60 0.01
CA VAL A 183 12.72 -11.49 -0.86
C VAL A 183 11.62 -11.17 -1.87
N PHE A 184 11.05 -12.18 -2.52
CA PHE A 184 9.95 -12.02 -3.47
C PHE A 184 8.76 -11.27 -2.85
N ILE A 185 8.27 -11.74 -1.69
CA ILE A 185 7.16 -11.09 -0.96
C ILE A 185 7.51 -9.64 -0.62
N ALA A 186 8.72 -9.38 -0.13
CA ALA A 186 9.15 -8.06 0.26
C ALA A 186 9.30 -7.09 -0.93
N VAL A 187 9.76 -7.57 -2.09
CA VAL A 187 9.81 -6.77 -3.33
C VAL A 187 8.41 -6.42 -3.80
N HIS A 188 7.51 -7.39 -3.92
CA HIS A 188 6.13 -7.15 -4.34
C HIS A 188 5.40 -6.19 -3.41
N LYS A 189 5.58 -6.33 -2.09
CA LYS A 189 4.97 -5.42 -1.10
C LYS A 189 5.58 -4.01 -1.13
N SER A 190 6.90 -3.88 -1.35
CA SER A 190 7.59 -2.58 -1.24
C SER A 190 7.55 -1.77 -2.53
N TYR A 191 7.84 -2.41 -3.67
CA TYR A 191 7.88 -1.82 -5.00
C TYR A 191 6.52 -1.89 -5.69
N ALA A 192 5.96 -3.09 -5.83
CA ALA A 192 4.74 -3.27 -6.59
C ALA A 192 3.49 -2.73 -5.88
N LYS A 193 3.58 -2.54 -4.55
CA LYS A 193 2.48 -2.13 -3.66
C LYS A 193 1.36 -3.18 -3.60
N ASP A 194 1.75 -4.44 -3.77
CA ASP A 194 0.83 -5.56 -3.72
C ASP A 194 0.25 -5.70 -2.30
N ASP A 195 -1.06 -5.82 -2.25
CA ASP A 195 -1.77 -6.10 -1.02
C ASP A 195 -1.81 -7.61 -0.75
N LEU A 196 -2.48 -7.99 0.35
CA LEU A 196 -2.54 -9.40 0.77
C LEU A 196 -3.13 -10.31 -0.31
N ALA A 197 -4.12 -9.84 -1.07
CA ALA A 197 -4.77 -10.66 -2.08
C ALA A 197 -3.84 -10.92 -3.27
N MET A 198 -3.16 -9.87 -3.75
CA MET A 198 -2.21 -10.01 -4.86
C MET A 198 -0.99 -10.86 -4.44
N LEU A 199 -0.50 -10.71 -3.21
CA LEU A 199 0.55 -11.59 -2.67
C LEU A 199 0.10 -13.05 -2.58
N ARG A 200 -1.13 -13.31 -2.12
CA ARG A 200 -1.70 -14.68 -2.12
C ARG A 200 -1.77 -15.24 -3.53
N PHE A 201 -2.19 -14.44 -4.51
CA PHE A 201 -2.26 -14.83 -5.92
C PHE A 201 -0.90 -15.18 -6.52
N HIS A 202 0.11 -14.34 -6.31
CA HIS A 202 1.46 -14.63 -6.79
C HIS A 202 2.04 -15.89 -6.15
N LEU A 203 1.92 -16.04 -4.83
CA LEU A 203 2.40 -17.24 -4.13
C LEU A 203 1.60 -18.49 -4.55
N PHE A 204 0.28 -18.37 -4.75
CA PHE A 204 -0.55 -19.44 -5.27
C PHE A 204 -0.05 -19.92 -6.64
N ASN A 205 0.19 -19.00 -7.57
CA ASN A 205 0.72 -19.35 -8.88
C ASN A 205 2.12 -20.00 -8.80
N GLN A 206 2.95 -19.58 -7.83
CA GLN A 206 4.28 -20.14 -7.62
C GLN A 206 4.24 -21.57 -7.05
N PHE A 207 3.38 -21.84 -6.07
CA PHE A 207 3.32 -23.14 -5.37
C PHE A 207 2.42 -24.16 -6.06
N LEU A 208 1.28 -23.73 -6.61
CA LEU A 208 0.26 -24.61 -7.19
C LEU A 208 0.16 -24.49 -8.72
N GLY A 209 0.89 -23.55 -9.32
CA GLY A 209 0.79 -23.24 -10.74
C GLY A 209 -0.37 -22.29 -11.05
N LYS A 210 -0.31 -21.64 -12.22
CA LYS A 210 -1.42 -20.82 -12.70
C LYS A 210 -2.66 -21.70 -12.93
N LEU A 211 -3.78 -21.36 -12.31
CA LEU A 211 -5.01 -22.15 -12.43
C LEU A 211 -5.49 -22.22 -13.89
N THR A 212 -5.78 -23.42 -14.38
CA THR A 212 -6.30 -23.72 -15.71
C THR A 212 -7.29 -24.88 -15.59
N ALA A 213 -8.09 -25.13 -16.62
CA ALA A 213 -8.99 -26.28 -16.62
C ALA A 213 -8.22 -27.61 -16.49
N GLU A 214 -7.03 -27.71 -17.07
CA GLU A 214 -6.20 -28.91 -17.08
C GLU A 214 -5.58 -29.25 -15.72
N ASN A 215 -5.06 -28.25 -15.01
CA ASN A 215 -4.42 -28.47 -13.71
C ASN A 215 -5.38 -28.39 -12.51
N LEU A 216 -6.65 -28.04 -12.74
CA LEU A 216 -7.66 -27.89 -11.69
C LEU A 216 -7.74 -29.12 -10.75
N PRO A 217 -7.77 -30.39 -11.23
CA PRO A 217 -7.81 -31.55 -10.33
C PRO A 217 -6.60 -31.63 -9.39
N LYS A 218 -5.39 -31.36 -9.92
CA LYS A 218 -4.15 -31.35 -9.14
C LYS A 218 -4.12 -30.19 -8.15
N VAL A 219 -4.65 -29.04 -8.53
CA VAL A 219 -4.75 -27.88 -7.63
C VAL A 219 -5.70 -28.17 -6.48
N ILE A 220 -6.85 -28.81 -6.74
CA ILE A 220 -7.83 -29.18 -5.70
C ILE A 220 -7.17 -30.09 -4.66
N GLU A 221 -6.49 -31.14 -5.10
CA GLU A 221 -5.82 -32.11 -4.21
C GLU A 221 -4.75 -31.45 -3.32
N ASN A 222 -3.93 -30.57 -3.89
CA ASN A 222 -2.82 -29.93 -3.19
C ASN A 222 -3.22 -28.61 -2.48
N PHE A 223 -4.46 -28.16 -2.62
CA PHE A 223 -4.90 -26.86 -2.10
C PHE A 223 -4.70 -26.71 -0.58
N PRO A 224 -5.02 -27.71 0.28
CA PRO A 224 -4.84 -27.56 1.72
C PRO A 224 -3.38 -27.36 2.14
N GLU A 225 -2.44 -28.05 1.48
CA GLU A 225 -1.01 -27.91 1.74
C GLU A 225 -0.51 -26.55 1.25
N GLY A 226 -0.83 -26.18 0.01
CA GLY A 226 -0.49 -24.85 -0.52
C GLY A 226 -1.06 -23.71 0.31
N TYR A 227 -2.30 -23.84 0.80
CA TYR A 227 -2.91 -22.88 1.72
C TYR A 227 -2.10 -22.73 3.02
N ARG A 228 -1.68 -23.83 3.65
CA ARG A 228 -0.88 -23.78 4.88
C ARG A 228 0.48 -23.15 4.60
N GLU A 229 1.14 -23.58 3.52
CA GLU A 229 2.47 -23.11 3.18
C GLU A 229 2.48 -21.60 2.88
N ILE A 230 1.57 -21.11 2.04
CA ILE A 230 1.46 -19.69 1.75
C ILE A 230 1.18 -18.88 3.02
N ASN A 231 0.32 -19.36 3.91
CA ASN A 231 0.07 -18.68 5.19
C ASN A 231 1.31 -18.69 6.11
N ASN A 232 2.10 -19.75 6.11
CA ASN A 232 3.37 -19.79 6.85
C ASN A 232 4.34 -18.75 6.30
N GLN A 233 4.47 -18.64 4.97
CA GLN A 233 5.33 -17.67 4.32
C GLN A 233 4.90 -16.21 4.58
N LEU A 234 3.60 -15.94 4.52
CA LEU A 234 3.03 -14.61 4.81
C LEU A 234 3.17 -14.22 6.29
N ASN A 235 3.31 -15.20 7.20
CA ASN A 235 3.48 -14.99 8.64
C ASN A 235 4.90 -15.26 9.14
N TYR A 236 5.87 -15.29 8.23
CA TYR A 236 7.25 -15.60 8.56
C TYR A 236 7.83 -14.64 9.63
N PRO A 237 8.51 -15.13 10.69
CA PRO A 237 8.90 -14.33 11.85
C PRO A 237 9.82 -13.13 11.55
N ARG A 238 10.63 -13.19 10.49
CA ARG A 238 11.56 -12.11 10.11
C ARG A 238 11.12 -11.32 8.88
N LYS A 239 9.89 -11.50 8.41
CA LYS A 239 9.36 -10.82 7.22
C LYS A 239 9.52 -9.31 7.29
N ASP A 240 9.32 -8.70 8.47
CA ASP A 240 9.41 -7.24 8.62
C ASP A 240 10.86 -6.73 8.52
N LYS A 241 11.86 -7.51 8.96
CA LYS A 241 13.27 -7.12 8.81
C LYS A 241 13.68 -7.13 7.34
N ILE A 242 13.32 -8.19 6.62
CA ILE A 242 13.57 -8.34 5.18
C ILE A 242 12.84 -7.24 4.42
N PHE A 243 11.55 -7.05 4.70
CA PHE A 243 10.73 -6.01 4.10
C PHE A 243 11.31 -4.61 4.30
N ASN A 244 11.71 -4.24 5.52
CA ASN A 244 12.27 -2.92 5.77
C ASN A 244 13.61 -2.70 5.05
N TYR A 245 14.47 -3.73 5.01
CA TYR A 245 15.73 -3.65 4.27
C TYR A 245 15.53 -3.42 2.77
N ILE A 246 14.56 -4.12 2.17
CA ILE A 246 14.21 -3.96 0.75
C ILE A 246 13.52 -2.62 0.51
N LYS A 247 12.57 -2.24 1.38
CA LYS A 247 11.83 -0.97 1.33
C LYS A 247 12.76 0.24 1.28
N ASP A 248 13.82 0.24 2.09
CA ASP A 248 14.80 1.33 2.14
C ASP A 248 15.58 1.49 0.81
N LYS A 249 15.61 0.46 -0.03
CA LYS A 249 16.30 0.44 -1.33
C LYS A 249 15.35 0.56 -2.51
N THR A 250 14.03 0.43 -2.31
CA THR A 250 13.02 0.54 -3.37
C THR A 250 13.10 1.86 -4.14
N VAL A 251 13.53 2.97 -3.50
CA VAL A 251 13.73 4.26 -4.18
C VAL A 251 14.65 4.16 -5.40
N ILE A 252 15.68 3.32 -5.35
CA ILE A 252 16.62 3.12 -6.46
C ILE A 252 15.85 2.65 -7.70
N PHE A 253 14.91 1.72 -7.50
CA PHE A 253 14.08 1.14 -8.56
C PHE A 253 12.99 2.09 -9.04
N PHE A 254 12.41 2.93 -8.18
CA PHE A 254 11.49 3.98 -8.62
C PHE A 254 12.17 5.02 -9.53
N VAL A 255 13.41 5.42 -9.18
CA VAL A 255 14.18 6.36 -10.00
C VAL A 255 14.64 5.69 -11.30
N LEU A 256 15.01 4.40 -11.25
CA LEU A 256 15.34 3.62 -12.44
C LEU A 256 14.12 3.46 -13.37
N GLU A 257 12.93 3.16 -12.85
CA GLU A 257 11.70 3.06 -13.63
C GLU A 257 11.39 4.36 -14.37
N ASP A 258 11.52 5.52 -13.70
CA ASP A 258 11.35 6.83 -14.35
C ASP A 258 12.38 7.05 -15.45
N PHE A 259 13.64 6.71 -15.20
CA PHE A 259 14.71 6.84 -16.18
C PHE A 259 14.43 6.00 -17.44
N LEU A 260 14.03 4.74 -17.27
CA LEU A 260 13.69 3.86 -18.38
C LEU A 260 12.44 4.34 -19.14
N ASN A 261 11.48 4.94 -18.44
CA ASN A 261 10.28 5.50 -19.08
C ASN A 261 10.56 6.80 -19.83
N ILE A 262 11.53 7.62 -19.39
CA ILE A 262 11.96 8.84 -20.08
C ILE A 262 12.82 8.50 -21.31
N GLY A 263 13.70 7.50 -21.21
CA GLY A 263 14.66 7.15 -22.25
C GLY A 263 14.16 6.27 -23.38
N LYS A 264 12.85 5.95 -23.45
CA LYS A 264 12.25 5.02 -24.43
C LYS A 264 12.79 5.22 -25.84
N GLY A 265 13.32 4.16 -26.46
CA GLY A 265 13.87 4.18 -27.81
C GLY A 265 15.35 4.60 -27.91
N GLY A 266 15.99 4.98 -26.80
CA GLY A 266 17.39 5.45 -26.76
C GLY A 266 18.13 5.14 -25.45
N ILE A 267 17.63 4.23 -24.62
CA ILE A 267 18.13 4.00 -23.25
C ILE A 267 19.64 3.68 -23.22
N LYS A 268 20.10 2.83 -24.15
CA LYS A 268 21.53 2.44 -24.23
C LYS A 268 22.45 3.62 -24.56
N GLN A 269 21.99 4.57 -25.38
CA GLN A 269 22.76 5.76 -25.72
C GLN A 269 22.89 6.68 -24.52
N LEU A 270 21.79 6.89 -23.79
CA LEU A 270 21.76 7.70 -22.57
C LEU A 270 22.69 7.15 -21.48
N ILE A 271 22.79 5.82 -21.32
CA ILE A 271 23.68 5.22 -20.32
C ILE A 271 25.17 5.39 -20.68
N ASN A 272 25.51 5.49 -21.96
CA ASN A 272 26.89 5.64 -22.41
C ASN A 272 27.44 7.06 -22.13
N ASP A 273 26.60 8.09 -22.21
CA ASP A 273 26.94 9.45 -21.81
C ASP A 273 26.78 9.64 -20.29
N ASP A 274 27.89 9.51 -19.54
CA ASP A 274 27.88 9.64 -18.07
C ASP A 274 27.39 11.03 -17.59
N GLY A 275 27.57 12.08 -18.40
CA GLY A 275 27.15 13.44 -18.08
C GLY A 275 25.64 13.59 -18.18
N GLU A 276 25.08 13.19 -19.32
CA GLU A 276 23.64 13.19 -19.54
C GLU A 276 22.92 12.20 -18.61
N PHE A 277 23.45 10.99 -18.44
CA PHE A 277 22.90 9.98 -17.52
C PHE A 277 22.75 10.54 -16.10
N ARG A 278 23.82 11.17 -15.57
CA ARG A 278 23.79 11.78 -14.24
C ARG A 278 22.78 12.92 -14.16
N ARG A 279 22.73 13.79 -15.18
CA ARG A 279 21.81 14.94 -15.25
C ARG A 279 20.36 14.47 -15.16
N ILE A 280 19.98 13.46 -15.94
CA ILE A 280 18.61 12.91 -15.95
C ILE A 280 18.28 12.31 -14.58
N ILE A 281 19.13 11.44 -14.01
CA ILE A 281 18.89 10.83 -12.70
C ILE A 281 18.73 11.88 -11.59
N TYR A 282 19.55 12.94 -11.61
CA TYR A 282 19.45 14.01 -10.63
C TYR A 282 18.16 14.81 -10.78
N SER A 283 17.74 15.10 -12.03
CA SER A 283 16.47 15.79 -12.29
C SER A 283 15.26 14.98 -11.80
N ILE A 284 15.28 13.65 -11.97
CA ILE A 284 14.24 12.75 -11.46
C ILE A 284 14.21 12.80 -9.92
N CYS A 285 15.38 12.73 -9.28
CA CYS A 285 15.49 12.83 -7.82
C CYS A 285 14.93 14.16 -7.32
N GLU A 286 15.32 15.29 -7.92
CA GLU A 286 14.83 16.62 -7.54
C GLU A 286 13.31 16.74 -7.70
N ALA A 287 12.74 16.25 -8.80
CA ALA A 287 11.29 16.22 -9.00
C ALA A 287 10.56 15.39 -7.93
N ARG A 288 11.07 14.20 -7.59
CA ARG A 288 10.51 13.35 -6.52
C ARG A 288 10.64 13.99 -5.14
N TYR A 289 11.77 14.64 -4.85
CA TYR A 289 12.00 15.31 -3.57
C TYR A 289 11.10 16.54 -3.40
N ALA A 290 10.90 17.31 -4.46
CA ALA A 290 9.95 18.43 -4.46
C ALA A 290 8.51 17.93 -4.23
N GLY A 291 8.13 16.84 -4.90
CA GLY A 291 6.83 16.20 -4.73
C GLY A 291 6.59 15.72 -3.28
N ILE A 292 7.56 15.05 -2.66
CA ILE A 292 7.41 14.58 -1.28
C ILE A 292 7.44 15.75 -0.28
N ALA A 293 8.27 16.77 -0.50
CA ALA A 293 8.32 17.97 0.34
C ALA A 293 6.97 18.72 0.36
N SER A 294 6.32 18.84 -0.80
CA SER A 294 4.98 19.43 -0.91
C SER A 294 3.92 18.61 -0.17
N LYS A 295 3.94 17.28 -0.32
CA LYS A 295 3.04 16.36 0.42
C LYS A 295 3.25 16.46 1.93
N VAL A 296 4.50 16.47 2.39
CA VAL A 296 4.86 16.60 3.82
C VAL A 296 4.38 17.93 4.39
N ARG A 297 4.64 19.05 3.70
CA ARG A 297 4.20 20.39 4.13
C ARG A 297 2.69 20.47 4.24
N THR A 298 1.99 19.95 3.22
CA THR A 298 0.52 19.91 3.20
C THR A 298 -0.03 19.06 4.35
N ALA A 299 0.59 17.91 4.63
CA ALA A 299 0.20 17.04 5.74
C ALA A 299 0.40 17.73 7.09
N ILE A 300 1.55 18.38 7.32
CA ILE A 300 1.83 19.15 8.55
C ILE A 300 0.78 20.24 8.74
N PHE A 301 0.52 21.04 7.71
CA PHE A 301 -0.44 22.13 7.76
C PHE A 301 -1.87 21.64 8.06
N ARG A 302 -2.31 20.58 7.36
CA ARG A 302 -3.61 19.94 7.63
C ARG A 302 -3.70 19.40 9.05
N SER A 303 -2.65 18.77 9.56
CA SER A 303 -2.59 18.27 10.93
C SER A 303 -2.67 19.41 11.96
N ILE A 304 -1.96 20.52 11.76
CA ILE A 304 -2.03 21.69 12.65
C ILE A 304 -3.45 22.24 12.71
N ILE A 305 -4.10 22.45 11.55
CA ILE A 305 -5.48 22.93 11.48
C ILE A 305 -6.43 21.95 12.18
N PHE A 306 -6.33 20.66 11.84
CA PHE A 306 -7.17 19.62 12.42
C PHE A 306 -7.03 19.58 13.95
N LEU A 307 -5.80 19.62 14.46
CA LEU A 307 -5.53 19.61 15.90
C LEU A 307 -6.08 20.86 16.59
N LEU A 308 -5.89 22.05 16.01
CA LEU A 308 -6.41 23.29 16.57
C LEU A 308 -7.94 23.28 16.62
N LEU A 309 -8.61 22.87 15.55
CA LEU A 309 -10.07 22.81 15.47
C LEU A 309 -10.65 21.78 16.44
N THR A 310 -10.11 20.56 16.42
CA THR A 310 -10.58 19.49 17.31
C THR A 310 -10.32 19.84 18.76
N LYS A 311 -9.15 20.40 19.10
CA LYS A 311 -8.88 20.85 20.47
C LYS A 311 -9.78 21.99 20.92
N ALA A 312 -10.00 23.00 20.08
CA ALA A 312 -10.89 24.10 20.41
C ALA A 312 -12.31 23.58 20.71
N LEU A 313 -12.82 22.65 19.88
CA LEU A 313 -14.11 22.02 20.10
C LEU A 313 -14.15 21.21 21.40
N PHE A 314 -13.18 20.32 21.62
CA PHE A 314 -13.13 19.50 22.83
C PHE A 314 -12.97 20.34 24.10
N ALA A 315 -12.11 21.36 24.07
CA ALA A 315 -11.87 22.23 25.21
C ALA A 315 -13.08 23.11 25.54
N LEU A 316 -13.81 23.62 24.55
CA LEU A 316 -15.00 24.43 24.80
C LEU A 316 -16.23 23.58 25.17
N SER A 317 -16.43 22.44 24.50
CA SER A 317 -17.63 21.60 24.72
C SER A 317 -17.52 20.70 25.95
N ILE A 318 -16.37 20.04 26.15
CA ILE A 318 -16.21 19.04 27.21
C ILE A 318 -15.51 19.67 28.41
N GLU A 319 -14.31 20.24 28.22
CA GLU A 319 -13.50 20.72 29.34
C GLU A 319 -14.12 21.94 30.02
N GLY A 320 -14.57 22.94 29.24
CA GLY A 320 -15.22 24.14 29.77
C GLY A 320 -16.53 23.84 30.50
N THR A 321 -17.36 22.95 29.95
CA THR A 321 -18.60 22.51 30.61
C THR A 321 -18.31 21.75 31.90
N PHE A 322 -17.33 20.83 31.87
CA PHE A 322 -16.93 20.07 33.05
C PHE A 322 -16.38 20.98 34.16
N GLU A 323 -15.50 21.92 33.82
CA GLU A 323 -14.93 22.87 34.78
C GLU A 323 -16.01 23.79 35.39
N SER A 324 -16.93 24.28 34.56
CA SER A 324 -18.04 25.11 35.04
C SER A 324 -18.96 24.36 36.01
N ILE A 325 -19.25 23.08 35.76
CA ILE A 325 -20.16 22.27 36.60
C ILE A 325 -19.47 21.83 37.89
N PHE A 326 -18.24 21.33 37.83
CA PHE A 326 -17.57 20.69 38.98
C PHE A 326 -16.70 21.64 39.80
N TYR A 327 -16.13 22.68 39.19
CA TYR A 327 -15.20 23.60 39.84
C TYR A 327 -15.75 25.02 39.98
N GLY A 328 -16.93 25.30 39.42
CA GLY A 328 -17.61 26.60 39.52
C GLY A 328 -16.90 27.75 38.80
N ARG A 329 -15.80 27.49 38.09
CA ARG A 329 -15.02 28.46 37.32
C ARG A 329 -14.30 27.76 36.17
N VAL A 330 -14.08 28.52 35.10
CA VAL A 330 -13.29 28.05 33.95
C VAL A 330 -11.82 28.39 34.17
N LEU A 331 -10.95 27.40 34.06
CA LEU A 331 -9.49 27.56 34.17
C LEU A 331 -8.92 27.92 32.80
N TRP A 332 -9.06 29.18 32.42
CA TRP A 332 -8.64 29.69 31.10
C TRP A 332 -7.18 29.40 30.75
N THR A 333 -6.29 29.36 31.74
CA THR A 333 -4.86 29.01 31.53
C THR A 333 -4.70 27.56 31.10
N ALA A 334 -5.41 26.62 31.72
CA ALA A 334 -5.37 25.21 31.36
C ALA A 334 -5.95 24.98 29.96
N ILE A 335 -7.09 25.63 29.65
CA ILE A 335 -7.70 25.60 28.32
C ILE A 335 -6.74 26.15 27.25
N LEU A 336 -6.11 27.30 27.51
CA LEU A 336 -5.19 27.92 26.56
C LEU A 336 -3.99 27.01 26.27
N ILE A 337 -3.34 26.48 27.31
CA ILE A 337 -2.20 25.56 27.16
C ILE A 337 -2.63 24.30 26.40
N ASN A 338 -3.82 23.77 26.68
CA ASN A 338 -4.33 22.55 26.04
C ASN A 338 -4.68 22.74 24.56
N ILE A 339 -5.12 23.94 24.16
CA ILE A 339 -5.39 24.29 22.76
C ILE A 339 -4.08 24.59 22.00
N VAL A 340 -3.14 25.31 22.62
CA VAL A 340 -1.97 25.86 21.91
C VAL A 340 -0.80 24.88 21.82
N VAL A 341 -0.51 24.13 22.88
CA VAL A 341 0.71 23.29 22.93
C VAL A 341 0.72 22.18 21.89
N PRO A 342 -0.36 21.40 21.64
CA PRO A 342 -0.31 20.32 20.67
C PRO A 342 -0.05 20.80 19.22
N PRO A 343 -0.72 21.86 18.70
CA PRO A 343 -0.37 22.45 17.41
C PRO A 343 1.06 23.00 17.35
N LEU A 344 1.56 23.64 18.42
CA LEU A 344 2.94 24.11 18.48
C LEU A 344 3.94 22.95 18.43
N LEU A 345 3.68 21.87 19.16
CA LEU A 345 4.48 20.65 19.10
C LEU A 345 4.47 20.06 17.69
N MET A 346 3.30 20.01 17.04
CA MET A 346 3.18 19.53 15.66
C MET A 346 4.01 20.38 14.69
N ALA A 347 3.98 21.71 14.84
CA ALA A 347 4.80 22.61 14.04
C ALA A 347 6.29 22.39 14.28
N ALA A 348 6.74 22.32 15.54
CA ALA A 348 8.14 22.10 15.91
C ALA A 348 8.68 20.76 15.38
N LEU A 349 7.92 19.68 15.57
CA LEU A 349 8.26 18.36 15.04
C LEU A 349 8.22 18.37 13.50
N GLY A 350 7.23 19.02 12.90
CA GLY A 350 7.06 19.14 11.45
C GLY A 350 8.22 19.86 10.77
N PHE A 351 8.70 20.99 11.31
CA PHE A 351 9.85 21.71 10.78
C PHE A 351 11.17 20.94 10.93
N SER A 352 11.25 20.01 11.89
CA SER A 352 12.41 19.14 12.07
C SER A 352 12.49 18.01 11.03
N ILE A 353 11.41 17.76 10.27
CA ILE A 353 11.36 16.73 9.24
C ILE A 353 12.15 17.19 8.00
N LYS A 354 13.27 16.52 7.75
CA LYS A 354 14.12 16.78 6.58
C LYS A 354 13.79 15.83 5.44
N THR A 355 13.67 16.39 4.24
CA THR A 355 13.57 15.64 2.98
C THR A 355 14.98 15.23 2.50
N PRO A 356 15.11 14.28 1.55
CA PRO A 356 16.40 13.86 1.03
C PRO A 356 17.19 15.01 0.39
N ASP A 357 18.52 14.89 0.36
CA ASP A 357 19.45 15.91 -0.14
C ASP A 357 20.24 15.45 -1.39
N ARG A 358 21.15 16.30 -1.87
CA ARG A 358 22.01 15.99 -3.04
C ARG A 358 22.96 14.81 -2.81
N GLU A 359 23.37 14.56 -1.57
CA GLU A 359 24.20 13.41 -1.24
C GLU A 359 23.42 12.11 -1.47
N ASN A 360 22.14 12.11 -1.08
CA ASN A 360 21.23 11.01 -1.38
C ASN A 360 21.06 10.78 -2.90
N SER A 361 20.95 11.83 -3.71
CA SER A 361 20.92 11.71 -5.19
C SER A 361 22.20 11.08 -5.75
N LYS A 362 23.37 11.44 -5.19
CA LYS A 362 24.65 10.83 -5.57
C LYS A 362 24.69 9.34 -5.25
N LYS A 363 24.16 8.93 -4.08
CA LYS A 363 24.04 7.52 -3.70
C LYS A 363 23.13 6.76 -4.66
N ILE A 364 21.95 7.30 -4.96
CA ILE A 364 21.00 6.71 -5.93
C ILE A 364 21.69 6.51 -7.28
N PHE A 365 22.34 7.55 -7.82
CA PHE A 365 23.04 7.46 -9.10
C PHE A 365 24.11 6.36 -9.10
N ASN A 366 24.94 6.30 -8.05
CA ASN A 366 25.98 5.28 -7.95
C ASN A 366 25.37 3.86 -7.93
N TYR A 367 24.25 3.65 -7.24
CA TYR A 367 23.57 2.36 -7.23
C TYR A 367 22.94 2.01 -8.57
N ILE A 368 22.23 2.93 -9.21
CA ILE A 368 21.64 2.68 -10.53
C ILE A 368 22.75 2.34 -11.54
N ARG A 369 23.84 3.11 -11.52
CA ARG A 369 25.01 2.83 -12.37
C ARG A 369 25.58 1.44 -12.10
N ALA A 370 25.77 1.07 -10.84
CA ALA A 370 26.26 -0.26 -10.47
C ALA A 370 25.31 -1.37 -10.93
N ILE A 371 24.00 -1.19 -10.75
CA ILE A 371 22.99 -2.19 -11.11
C ILE A 371 22.89 -2.41 -12.64
N LEU A 372 23.06 -1.34 -13.43
CA LEU A 372 23.00 -1.43 -14.89
C LEU A 372 24.30 -1.95 -15.52
N LEU A 373 25.47 -1.57 -14.98
CA LEU A 373 26.78 -1.85 -15.57
C LEU A 373 27.51 -3.04 -14.94
N SER A 374 27.29 -3.33 -13.66
CA SER A 374 27.94 -4.44 -12.96
C SER A 374 27.06 -5.69 -12.96
N GLY A 375 27.66 -6.85 -13.20
CA GLY A 375 26.95 -8.14 -13.12
C GLY A 375 26.59 -8.59 -11.69
N ASP A 376 27.21 -7.99 -10.66
CA ASP A 376 26.94 -8.24 -9.24
C ASP A 376 27.00 -6.91 -8.45
N PRO A 377 25.92 -6.11 -8.46
CA PRO A 377 25.87 -4.86 -7.70
C PRO A 377 25.68 -5.19 -6.22
N LYS A 378 26.77 -5.52 -5.51
CA LYS A 378 26.76 -5.58 -4.04
C LYS A 378 26.38 -4.20 -3.51
N LEU A 379 25.16 -4.07 -3.02
CA LEU A 379 24.67 -2.86 -2.37
C LEU A 379 25.47 -2.68 -1.07
N ALA A 380 25.73 -1.43 -0.66
CA ALA A 380 26.36 -1.23 0.64
C ALA A 380 25.47 -1.84 1.73
N ASN A 381 26.11 -2.53 2.67
CA ASN A 381 25.49 -3.23 3.79
C ASN A 381 24.57 -4.39 3.35
N GLN A 382 25.14 -5.59 3.25
CA GLN A 382 24.37 -6.84 3.10
C GLN A 382 23.60 -7.15 4.39
N LEU A 383 22.41 -7.72 4.24
CA LEU A 383 21.58 -8.14 5.36
C LEU A 383 21.89 -9.60 5.69
N SER A 384 22.54 -9.84 6.82
CA SER A 384 22.68 -11.19 7.39
C SER A 384 21.78 -11.34 8.61
N ILE A 385 20.84 -12.28 8.57
CA ILE A 385 19.87 -12.53 9.64
C ILE A 385 19.80 -14.00 10.02
N LYS A 386 19.50 -14.24 11.31
CA LYS A 386 19.05 -15.54 11.81
C LYS A 386 17.54 -15.51 12.04
N THR A 387 16.87 -16.57 11.62
CA THR A 387 15.43 -16.79 11.75
C THR A 387 15.04 -16.74 13.22
N LYS A 388 15.71 -17.55 14.03
CA LYS A 388 15.59 -17.46 15.49
C LYS A 388 16.48 -16.32 15.98
N PRO A 389 15.98 -15.36 16.77
CA PRO A 389 16.89 -14.46 17.48
C PRO A 389 17.87 -15.32 18.26
N ASP A 390 19.16 -14.96 18.25
CA ASP A 390 20.06 -15.46 19.28
C ASP A 390 19.32 -15.27 20.60
N LYS A 391 19.19 -16.35 21.39
CA LYS A 391 18.47 -16.30 22.66
C LYS A 391 19.12 -15.18 23.46
N MET A 392 18.55 -13.98 23.43
CA MET A 392 18.96 -12.92 24.33
C MET A 392 18.85 -13.56 25.70
N LYS A 393 19.93 -13.50 26.48
CA LYS A 393 19.94 -14.07 27.83
C LYS A 393 18.64 -13.63 28.49
N PRO A 394 17.79 -14.54 28.99
CA PRO A 394 16.42 -14.19 29.44
C PRO A 394 16.45 -13.01 30.42
N LEU A 395 17.51 -12.94 31.24
CA LEU A 395 17.84 -11.82 32.10
C LEU A 395 17.93 -10.46 31.38
N LEU A 396 18.65 -10.35 30.25
CA LEU A 396 18.77 -9.10 29.49
C LEU A 396 17.42 -8.65 28.90
N ASN A 397 16.62 -9.59 28.41
CA ASN A 397 15.29 -9.25 27.90
C ASN A 397 14.37 -8.74 29.02
N THR A 398 14.42 -9.37 30.20
CA THR A 398 13.70 -8.91 31.39
C THR A 398 14.16 -7.52 31.81
N ILE A 399 15.48 -7.28 31.87
CA ILE A 399 16.04 -5.97 32.22
C ILE A 399 15.58 -4.89 31.22
N PHE A 400 15.67 -5.14 29.91
CA PHE A 400 15.24 -4.15 28.92
C PHE A 400 13.73 -3.93 28.93
N SER A 401 12.93 -4.97 29.17
CA SER A 401 11.48 -4.83 29.32
C SER A 401 11.12 -3.99 30.55
N PHE A 402 11.84 -4.20 31.66
CA PHE A 402 11.66 -3.40 32.88
C PHE A 402 12.09 -1.94 32.68
N LEU A 403 13.25 -1.70 32.05
CA LEU A 403 13.71 -0.35 31.70
C LEU A 403 12.72 0.36 30.76
N TRP A 404 12.11 -0.39 29.83
CA TRP A 404 11.07 0.13 28.94
C TRP A 404 9.83 0.60 29.72
N ILE A 405 9.34 -0.23 30.65
CA ILE A 405 8.19 0.11 31.51
C ILE A 405 8.51 1.33 32.38
N ILE A 406 9.71 1.37 32.98
CA ILE A 406 10.16 2.54 33.75
C ILE A 406 10.16 3.79 32.88
N THR A 407 10.74 3.72 31.68
CA THR A 407 10.80 4.86 30.76
C THR A 407 9.40 5.35 30.41
N PHE A 408 8.46 4.42 30.16
CA PHE A 408 7.07 4.75 29.91
C PHE A 408 6.47 5.53 31.08
N PHE A 409 6.52 5.00 32.30
CA PHE A 409 5.98 5.70 33.47
C PHE A 409 6.69 7.01 33.80
N LEU A 410 8.00 7.08 33.60
CA LEU A 410 8.78 8.28 33.81
C LEU A 410 8.37 9.38 32.83
N VAL A 411 8.29 9.07 31.54
CA VAL A 411 7.95 10.05 30.49
C VAL A 411 6.52 10.58 30.67
N PHE A 412 5.53 9.71 30.89
CA PHE A 412 4.16 10.16 31.16
C PHE A 412 4.05 10.86 32.52
N GLY A 413 4.70 10.33 33.55
CA GLY A 413 4.70 10.88 34.91
C GLY A 413 5.26 12.30 34.98
N ILE A 414 6.35 12.59 34.25
CA ILE A 414 6.89 13.95 34.13
C ILE A 414 5.86 14.89 33.52
N ILE A 415 5.14 14.46 32.47
CA ILE A 415 4.09 15.30 31.86
C ILE A 415 2.95 15.55 32.84
N PHE A 416 2.41 14.52 33.48
CA PHE A 416 1.35 14.68 34.49
C PHE A 416 1.81 15.59 35.64
N TYR A 417 3.05 15.44 36.10
CA TYR A 417 3.64 16.30 37.13
C TYR A 417 3.70 17.77 36.69
N VAL A 418 4.18 18.04 35.47
CA VAL A 418 4.25 19.40 34.91
C VAL A 418 2.84 19.98 34.76
N LEU A 419 1.89 19.23 34.20
CA LEU A 419 0.50 19.70 34.02
C LEU A 419 -0.19 20.01 35.37
N ASN A 420 0.07 19.21 36.40
CA ASN A 420 -0.44 19.47 37.74
C ASN A 420 0.07 20.80 38.32
N ARG A 421 1.31 21.21 38.00
CA ARG A 421 1.84 22.53 38.39
C ARG A 421 1.14 23.70 37.69
N PHE A 422 0.55 23.47 36.53
CA PHE A 422 -0.29 24.44 35.81
C PHE A 422 -1.77 24.40 36.21
N SER A 423 -2.11 23.71 37.31
CA SER A 423 -3.47 23.58 37.84
C SER A 423 -4.45 22.92 36.87
N PHE A 424 -3.98 22.03 36.00
CA PHE A 424 -4.87 21.22 35.16
C PHE A 424 -5.74 20.31 36.04
N ASN A 425 -7.02 20.18 35.69
CA ASN A 425 -7.87 19.17 36.29
C ASN A 425 -7.51 17.77 35.69
N PRO A 426 -7.83 16.64 36.36
CA PRO A 426 -7.49 15.32 35.87
C PRO A 426 -8.01 15.01 34.45
N LEU A 427 -9.23 15.44 34.12
CA LEU A 427 -9.82 15.25 32.79
C LEU A 427 -9.00 15.98 31.72
N SER A 428 -8.68 17.25 31.92
CA SER A 428 -7.84 18.03 31.00
C SER A 428 -6.43 17.48 30.90
N MET A 429 -5.86 16.91 31.96
CA MET A 429 -4.56 16.22 31.86
C MET A 429 -4.63 15.00 30.92
N PHE A 430 -5.66 14.15 31.08
CA PHE A 430 -5.84 12.99 30.20
C PHE A 430 -6.10 13.41 28.74
N VAL A 431 -6.94 14.42 28.52
CA VAL A 431 -7.22 14.96 27.18
C VAL A 431 -5.95 15.60 26.57
N PHE A 432 -5.13 16.28 27.36
CA PHE A 432 -3.84 16.81 26.90
C PHE A 432 -2.91 15.68 26.42
N VAL A 433 -2.69 14.67 27.28
CA VAL A 433 -1.82 13.53 26.99
C VAL A 433 -2.32 12.72 25.80
N PHE A 434 -3.64 12.53 25.68
CA PHE A 434 -4.28 11.87 24.54
C PHE A 434 -3.91 12.55 23.21
N PHE A 435 -4.06 13.86 23.13
CA PHE A 435 -3.69 14.58 21.92
C PHE A 435 -2.18 14.65 21.70
N LEU A 436 -1.37 14.75 22.76
CA LEU A 436 0.09 14.69 22.63
C LEU A 436 0.54 13.36 22.01
N ALA A 437 -0.09 12.24 22.39
CA ALA A 437 0.15 10.94 21.78
C ALA A 437 -0.25 10.92 20.30
N ILE A 438 -1.42 11.47 19.95
CA ILE A 438 -1.89 11.59 18.56
C ILE A 438 -0.94 12.46 17.72
N VAL A 439 -0.51 13.63 18.23
CA VAL A 439 0.45 14.53 17.56
C VAL A 439 1.77 13.81 17.31
N SER A 440 2.30 13.13 18.34
CA SER A 440 3.56 12.39 18.22
C SER A 440 3.47 11.30 17.15
N PHE A 441 2.35 10.57 17.11
CA PHE A 441 2.11 9.55 16.08
C PHE A 441 1.96 10.15 14.66
N LEU A 442 1.21 11.25 14.51
CA LEU A 442 1.07 11.96 13.23
C LEU A 442 2.42 12.47 12.72
N ALA A 443 3.21 13.12 13.58
CA ALA A 443 4.54 13.59 13.26
C ALA A 443 5.47 12.44 12.85
N TYR A 444 5.45 11.32 13.59
CA TYR A 444 6.17 10.11 13.22
C TYR A 444 5.74 9.58 11.84
N ARG A 445 4.43 9.48 11.57
CA ARG A 445 3.88 9.03 10.28
C ARG A 445 4.33 9.94 9.14
N ILE A 446 4.29 11.27 9.32
CA ILE A 446 4.73 12.23 8.31
C ILE A 446 6.24 12.14 8.08
N ASN A 447 7.04 11.94 9.13
CA ASN A 447 8.48 11.74 9.02
C ASN A 447 8.83 10.46 8.23
N GLN A 448 8.05 9.39 8.41
CA GLN A 448 8.19 8.18 7.60
C GLN A 448 7.91 8.43 6.11
N VAL A 449 6.91 9.27 5.81
CA VAL A 449 6.60 9.69 4.43
C VAL A 449 7.75 10.51 3.83
N ALA A 450 8.33 11.45 4.60
CA ALA A 450 9.45 12.27 4.14
C ALA A 450 10.71 11.46 3.80
N LYS A 451 10.93 10.34 4.50
CA LYS A 451 12.09 9.47 4.34
C LYS A 451 11.92 8.38 3.27
N ILE A 452 10.78 8.31 2.57
CA ILE A 452 10.49 7.28 1.54
C ILE A 452 11.60 7.21 0.47
N TYR A 453 12.20 8.35 0.12
CA TYR A 453 13.24 8.42 -0.91
C TYR A 453 14.67 8.54 -0.36
N SER A 454 14.86 8.37 0.96
CA SER A 454 16.17 8.41 1.59
C SER A 454 16.80 7.02 1.65
N ILE A 455 17.99 6.86 1.09
CA ILE A 455 18.80 5.64 1.24
C ILE A 455 19.66 5.79 2.49
N GLU A 456 19.43 4.91 3.47
CA GLU A 456 20.19 4.84 4.72
C GLU A 456 20.21 6.18 5.46
N PRO A 457 19.09 6.60 6.07
CA PRO A 457 19.03 7.88 6.77
C PRO A 457 20.10 7.91 7.88
N ARG A 458 20.97 8.93 7.85
CA ARG A 458 21.99 9.14 8.89
C ARG A 458 21.32 9.18 10.25
N LYS A 459 21.69 8.27 11.15
CA LYS A 459 21.28 8.30 12.55
C LYS A 459 22.33 9.08 13.33
N ASN A 460 21.96 10.28 13.78
CA ASN A 460 22.76 11.04 14.72
C ASN A 460 22.44 10.57 16.15
N VAL A 461 23.41 10.61 17.07
CA VAL A 461 23.18 10.23 18.48
C VAL A 461 22.02 11.00 19.10
N MET A 462 21.90 12.30 18.79
CA MET A 462 20.79 13.14 19.25
C MET A 462 19.43 12.64 18.75
N THR A 463 19.33 12.18 17.49
CA THR A 463 18.08 11.62 16.96
C THR A 463 17.67 10.33 17.65
N SER A 464 18.63 9.51 18.09
CA SER A 464 18.33 8.27 18.83
C SER A 464 17.77 8.54 20.22
N VAL A 465 18.26 9.58 20.91
CA VAL A 465 17.75 9.98 22.24
C VAL A 465 16.34 10.54 22.12
N THR A 466 16.09 11.42 21.13
CA THR A 466 14.75 11.95 20.90
C THR A 466 13.77 10.84 20.53
N ASP A 467 14.17 9.92 19.64
CA ASP A 467 13.31 8.78 19.27
C ASP A 467 12.95 7.95 20.51
N PHE A 468 13.93 7.64 21.37
CA PHE A 468 13.69 6.88 22.60
C PHE A 468 12.61 7.50 23.51
N LEU A 469 12.64 8.82 23.72
CA LEU A 469 11.66 9.54 24.54
C LEU A 469 10.27 9.62 23.89
N PHE A 470 10.21 9.71 22.56
CA PHE A 470 8.94 9.84 21.83
C PHE A 470 8.24 8.50 21.54
N ILE A 471 8.94 7.37 21.53
CA ILE A 471 8.32 6.06 21.22
C ILE A 471 7.13 5.72 22.14
N PRO A 472 7.15 5.97 23.47
CA PRO A 472 5.97 5.77 24.32
C PRO A 472 4.71 6.49 23.80
N PHE A 473 4.84 7.77 23.43
CA PHE A 473 3.73 8.56 22.86
C PHE A 473 3.29 8.05 21.50
N VAL A 474 4.24 7.77 20.60
CA VAL A 474 3.96 7.21 19.27
C VAL A 474 3.23 5.88 19.37
N THR A 475 3.60 5.04 20.33
CA THR A 475 2.98 3.72 20.56
C THR A 475 1.53 3.86 21.02
N VAL A 476 1.27 4.76 21.98
CA VAL A 476 -0.10 5.04 22.45
C VAL A 476 -0.93 5.67 21.33
N GLY A 477 -0.41 6.70 20.67
CA GLY A 477 -1.09 7.39 19.57
C GLY A 477 -1.43 6.48 18.41
N ARG A 478 -0.52 5.55 18.07
CA ARG A 478 -0.77 4.51 17.07
C ARG A 478 -1.96 3.63 17.47
N LYS A 479 -1.98 3.10 18.70
CA LYS A 479 -3.09 2.25 19.16
C LYS A 479 -4.44 2.98 19.14
N LEU A 480 -4.45 4.26 19.53
CA LEU A 480 -5.65 5.10 19.50
C LEU A 480 -6.15 5.34 18.07
N THR A 481 -5.24 5.54 17.12
CA THR A 481 -5.61 5.82 15.72
C THR A 481 -5.98 4.55 14.96
N ASP A 482 -5.23 3.47 15.14
CA ASP A 482 -5.46 2.18 14.47
C ASP A 482 -6.83 1.58 14.87
N GLY A 483 -7.27 1.80 16.12
CA GLY A 483 -8.59 1.37 16.61
C GLY A 483 -9.79 2.06 15.93
N ILE A 484 -9.61 3.28 15.43
CA ILE A 484 -10.66 4.03 14.70
C ILE A 484 -10.80 3.54 13.25
N SER A 485 -9.73 2.96 12.67
CA SER A 485 -9.72 2.47 11.27
C SER A 485 -10.52 1.18 11.04
N GLN A 486 -10.98 0.51 12.10
CA GLN A 486 -11.62 -0.81 12.01
C GLN A 486 -13.12 -0.80 11.66
N ILE A 487 -13.68 0.31 11.18
CA ILE A 487 -15.10 0.39 10.81
C ILE A 487 -15.35 -0.23 9.41
N ASN A 488 -14.99 -1.50 9.24
CA ASN A 488 -15.39 -2.31 8.09
C ASN A 488 -16.93 -2.40 7.97
N VAL A 489 -17.65 -2.24 9.09
CA VAL A 489 -19.12 -2.26 9.13
C VAL A 489 -19.73 -1.13 8.29
N PHE A 490 -19.13 0.06 8.31
CA PHE A 490 -19.63 1.21 7.56
C PHE A 490 -19.37 1.05 6.06
N LEU A 491 -18.20 0.53 5.68
CA LEU A 491 -17.89 0.19 4.30
C LEU A 491 -18.82 -0.91 3.76
N PHE A 492 -19.08 -1.95 4.55
CA PHE A 492 -20.04 -3.01 4.18
C PHE A 492 -21.47 -2.47 4.01
N LEU A 493 -21.92 -1.59 4.92
CA LEU A 493 -23.24 -0.97 4.82
C LEU A 493 -23.36 -0.13 3.56
N LEU A 494 -22.33 0.65 3.23
CA LEU A 494 -22.31 1.46 2.01
C LEU A 494 -22.32 0.60 0.74
N ASP A 495 -21.55 -0.50 0.71
CA ASP A 495 -21.51 -1.42 -0.44
C ASP A 495 -22.85 -2.14 -0.67
N PHE A 496 -23.61 -2.45 0.39
CA PHE A 496 -24.91 -3.15 0.25
C PHE A 496 -26.10 -2.19 0.09
N VAL A 497 -26.20 -1.16 0.94
CA VAL A 497 -27.37 -0.26 1.02
C VAL A 497 -27.33 0.81 -0.08
N ILE A 498 -26.15 1.30 -0.43
CA ILE A 498 -26.00 2.41 -1.38
C ILE A 498 -25.54 1.87 -2.73
N GLU A 499 -24.45 1.11 -2.80
CA GLU A 499 -23.88 0.77 -4.09
C GLU A 499 -24.78 -0.14 -4.95
N ALA A 500 -25.36 -1.19 -4.36
CA ALA A 500 -26.13 -2.16 -5.13
C ALA A 500 -27.37 -1.54 -5.82
N PRO A 501 -28.22 -0.73 -5.15
CA PRO A 501 -29.32 -0.03 -5.81
C PRO A 501 -28.85 0.97 -6.88
N PHE A 502 -27.80 1.74 -6.60
CA PHE A 502 -27.28 2.73 -7.54
C PHE A 502 -26.73 2.09 -8.82
N LYS A 503 -26.05 0.94 -8.72
CA LYS A 503 -25.56 0.18 -9.89
C LYS A 503 -26.71 -0.40 -10.71
N GLY A 504 -27.80 -0.83 -10.07
CA GLY A 504 -29.02 -1.25 -10.75
C GLY A 504 -29.63 -0.12 -11.60
N LEU A 505 -29.67 1.10 -11.06
CA LEU A 505 -30.14 2.28 -11.80
C LEU A 505 -29.25 2.59 -13.01
N PHE A 506 -27.92 2.49 -12.89
CA PHE A 506 -27.02 2.73 -14.03
C PHE A 506 -27.26 1.73 -15.17
N SER A 507 -27.43 0.44 -14.84
CA SER A 507 -27.77 -0.58 -15.84
C SER A 507 -29.11 -0.30 -16.53
N PHE A 508 -30.10 0.14 -15.77
CA PHE A 508 -31.40 0.52 -16.33
C PHE A 508 -31.28 1.71 -17.28
N PHE A 509 -30.60 2.79 -16.87
CA PHE A 509 -30.44 3.98 -17.70
C PHE A 509 -29.66 3.69 -18.98
N GLU A 510 -28.61 2.86 -18.93
CA GLU A 510 -27.88 2.50 -20.14
C GLU A 510 -28.76 1.70 -21.13
N GLN A 511 -29.52 0.71 -20.65
CA GLN A 511 -30.48 -0.02 -21.49
C GLN A 511 -31.55 0.90 -22.05
N TRP A 512 -32.04 1.85 -21.25
CA TRP A 512 -32.99 2.86 -21.69
C TRP A 512 -32.41 3.76 -22.79
N PHE A 513 -31.16 4.21 -22.66
CA PHE A 513 -30.50 5.01 -23.69
C PHE A 513 -30.24 4.22 -24.98
N LEU A 514 -29.81 2.96 -24.89
CA LEU A 514 -29.66 2.08 -26.05
C LEU A 514 -31.00 1.86 -26.75
N PHE A 515 -32.07 1.65 -25.99
CA PHE A 515 -33.42 1.54 -26.53
C PHE A 515 -33.85 2.82 -27.27
N LEU A 516 -33.61 4.00 -26.68
CA LEU A 516 -33.90 5.29 -27.32
C LEU A 516 -33.08 5.50 -28.60
N GLN A 517 -31.81 5.08 -28.62
CA GLN A 517 -30.96 5.18 -29.80
C GLN A 517 -31.47 4.28 -30.92
N ASN A 518 -31.76 3.00 -30.63
CA ASN A 518 -32.34 2.08 -31.62
C ASN A 518 -33.68 2.59 -32.16
N LYS A 519 -34.54 3.15 -31.29
CA LYS A 519 -35.81 3.74 -31.71
C LYS A 519 -35.63 4.98 -32.60
N ARG A 520 -34.54 5.73 -32.42
CA ARG A 520 -34.20 6.85 -33.29
C ARG A 520 -33.68 6.36 -34.64
N GLU A 521 -32.81 5.36 -34.66
CA GLU A 521 -32.30 4.73 -35.89
C GLU A 521 -33.41 4.05 -36.71
N GLU A 522 -34.48 3.54 -36.06
CA GLU A 522 -35.68 3.04 -36.75
C GLU A 522 -36.56 4.14 -37.39
N LEU A 523 -36.40 5.40 -36.95
CA LEU A 523 -37.16 6.56 -37.46
C LEU A 523 -36.40 7.36 -38.54
N GLU A 524 -35.11 7.08 -38.73
CA GLU A 524 -34.25 7.59 -39.81
C GLU A 524 -34.22 6.58 -40.97
#